data_AF-A0A929EN93-F1
#
_entry.id   AF-A0A929EN93-F1
#
_cell.length_a   1.000
_cell.length_b   1.000
_cell.length_c   1.000
_cell.angle_alpha   90.00
_cell.angle_beta   90.00
_cell.angle_gamma   90.00
#
_symmetry.space_group_name_H-M   'P 1'
#
loop_
_entity.id
_entity.type
_entity.pdbx_description
1 polymer ?
#
loop_
_entity_poly.entity_id
_entity_poly.type
_entity_poly.pdbx_seq_one_letter_code
_entity_poly.pdbx_strand_id
1 'polypeptide(L)'
;MSDIRYVCLSDMHFGEEDSLLTNFSEAKEGIDAAGASPVLTKMVDGLRDLIGKNENQAIKPTLILNGDILELALCSTSDASMAFLRFVELVMEEDNELFKDIVYIPGNHDHHLWELARETQYVNFIEGKGPKDELKEPWHNTKIFIEDDTKAPPSYYLNTLVKMFDHLKDDNRIAAGKEPFKVTVAYPNFGVVSEDCQRSVLFSHGHYIEPLYHLMSRLRVELLGGEMPSKIWEIEGENFAWVDFFWSAMGRSKGAGEEIERIYERMLNKEGRSQLANMLAKTIAANVGFDITDPIETRMMAPFLNTLIEKALKLEKKETGDEPLSPKAQEGLDNYMMGPLANQQRGERFIAPEVTFVFGHTHKPYVEIKDFIGYANPVAIYNTGGWIVETVERNTQHGGSIVLIDEALTTLSLDVYRESKMRSGSLVEVREAGGGLSAFGKRIRGIVDDEKMFWDGLSETIFDEIDLRAKALSRRIGAPA
;
A
#
# COMPACT_ATOMS: atom_id res chain seq x y z
N MET A 1 -1.75 12.37 27.22
CA MET A 1 -0.88 13.20 26.35
C MET A 1 -1.31 12.94 24.91
N SER A 2 -0.98 13.81 23.97
CA SER A 2 -1.43 13.69 22.56
C SER A 2 -0.23 13.69 21.61
N ASP A 3 0.83 13.00 22.03
CA ASP A 3 2.04 12.80 21.25
C ASP A 3 1.75 11.84 20.10
N ILE A 4 2.31 12.14 18.93
CA ILE A 4 2.25 11.25 17.78
C ILE A 4 3.04 9.98 18.12
N ARG A 5 2.40 8.80 18.01
CA ARG A 5 3.00 7.48 18.25
C ARG A 5 3.11 6.64 17.00
N TYR A 6 2.22 6.85 16.03
CA TYR A 6 2.30 6.19 14.74
C TYR A 6 2.04 7.20 13.62
N VAL A 7 2.79 7.05 12.54
CA VAL A 7 2.61 7.80 11.28
C VAL A 7 2.41 6.77 10.18
N CYS A 8 1.32 6.88 9.42
CA CYS A 8 0.99 5.96 8.35
C CYS A 8 0.98 6.68 6.99
N LEU A 9 1.69 6.11 6.03
CA LEU A 9 1.79 6.52 4.63
C LEU A 9 1.53 5.30 3.73
N SER A 10 0.95 5.50 2.56
CA SER A 10 0.76 4.46 1.52
C SER A 10 0.91 5.06 0.13
N ASP A 11 0.89 4.21 -0.90
CA ASP A 11 0.76 4.59 -2.30
C ASP A 11 1.78 5.68 -2.69
N MET A 12 3.02 5.45 -2.26
CA MET A 12 4.14 6.37 -2.48
C MET A 12 4.82 6.11 -3.83
N HIS A 13 4.77 4.87 -4.33
CA HIS A 13 5.31 4.43 -5.63
C HIS A 13 6.72 4.96 -5.92
N PHE A 14 7.64 4.80 -4.97
CA PHE A 14 9.05 5.14 -5.17
C PHE A 14 9.60 4.39 -6.38
N GLY A 15 10.13 5.14 -7.34
CA GLY A 15 10.61 4.62 -8.63
C GLY A 15 9.67 4.89 -9.79
N GLU A 16 8.43 5.33 -9.58
CA GLU A 16 7.53 5.71 -10.66
C GLU A 16 7.73 7.17 -11.10
N GLU A 17 7.70 7.44 -12.41
CA GLU A 17 7.79 8.81 -12.97
C GLU A 17 6.61 9.69 -12.52
N ASP A 18 5.44 9.09 -12.38
CA ASP A 18 4.18 9.77 -12.06
C ASP A 18 4.01 9.97 -10.55
N SER A 19 4.88 9.40 -9.71
CA SER A 19 4.92 9.65 -8.27
C SER A 19 5.52 11.02 -7.95
N LEU A 20 4.81 11.82 -7.15
CA LEU A 20 5.28 13.09 -6.59
C LEU A 20 6.48 12.92 -5.65
N LEU A 21 6.67 11.72 -5.09
CA LEU A 21 7.73 11.43 -4.13
C LEU A 21 9.00 10.89 -4.80
N THR A 22 8.90 10.46 -6.05
CA THR A 22 10.04 10.14 -6.91
C THR A 22 10.54 11.41 -7.61
N ASN A 23 11.85 11.63 -7.61
CA ASN A 23 12.44 12.79 -8.26
C ASN A 23 12.43 12.61 -9.79
N PHE A 24 11.91 13.60 -10.50
CA PHE A 24 11.80 13.60 -11.96
C PHE A 24 12.66 14.73 -12.56
N SER A 25 13.39 14.43 -13.62
CA SER A 25 14.24 15.41 -14.30
C SER A 25 13.73 15.67 -15.72
N GLU A 26 13.25 16.90 -15.98
CA GLU A 26 12.90 17.32 -17.34
C GLU A 26 14.09 17.22 -18.31
N ALA A 27 15.30 17.47 -17.83
CA ALA A 27 16.50 17.45 -18.67
C ALA A 27 16.90 16.03 -19.10
N LYS A 28 16.62 15.02 -18.26
CA LYS A 28 16.84 13.60 -18.58
C LYS A 28 15.60 12.92 -19.16
N GLU A 29 14.46 13.62 -19.16
CA GLU A 29 13.14 13.08 -19.51
C GLU A 29 12.86 11.75 -18.79
N GLY A 30 13.03 11.73 -17.47
CA GLY A 30 12.80 10.54 -16.66
C GLY A 30 13.23 10.68 -15.21
N ILE A 31 13.23 9.56 -14.50
CA ILE A 31 13.57 9.47 -13.08
C ILE A 31 15.03 9.91 -12.83
N ASP A 32 15.22 10.72 -11.78
CA ASP A 32 16.53 11.05 -11.25
C ASP A 32 16.68 10.52 -9.81
N ALA A 33 16.85 9.19 -9.71
CA ALA A 33 16.86 8.46 -8.44
C ALA A 33 18.02 8.82 -7.50
N ALA A 34 18.97 9.64 -7.93
CA ALA A 34 20.07 10.14 -7.11
C ALA A 34 19.64 11.26 -6.13
N GLY A 35 18.57 11.99 -6.44
CA GLY A 35 18.05 13.10 -5.65
C GLY A 35 16.69 12.79 -5.04
N ALA A 36 16.38 13.40 -3.89
CA ALA A 36 15.02 13.41 -3.34
C ALA A 36 14.14 14.37 -4.15
N SER A 37 12.84 14.07 -4.30
CA SER A 37 11.92 15.03 -4.93
C SER A 37 11.72 16.26 -4.04
N PRO A 38 11.39 17.43 -4.62
CA PRO A 38 11.06 18.62 -3.84
C PRO A 38 9.89 18.41 -2.87
N VAL A 39 8.87 17.64 -3.29
CA VAL A 39 7.71 17.28 -2.47
C VAL A 39 8.12 16.37 -1.31
N LEU A 40 8.92 15.34 -1.58
CA LEU A 40 9.41 14.43 -0.55
C LEU A 40 10.19 15.18 0.54
N THR A 41 11.10 16.07 0.15
CA THR A 41 11.90 16.87 1.09
C THR A 41 10.99 17.69 2.02
N LYS A 42 10.06 18.46 1.44
CA LYS A 42 9.15 19.31 2.22
C LYS A 42 8.14 18.49 3.04
N MET A 43 7.69 17.34 2.55
CA MET A 43 6.81 16.46 3.32
C MET A 43 7.52 15.96 4.59
N VAL A 44 8.78 15.55 4.47
CA VAL A 44 9.59 15.08 5.62
C VAL A 44 9.89 16.23 6.59
N ASP A 45 10.17 17.44 6.09
CA ASP A 45 10.32 18.63 6.95
C ASP A 45 9.05 18.93 7.75
N GLY A 46 7.87 18.76 7.14
CA GLY A 46 6.58 18.92 7.82
C GLY A 46 6.37 17.86 8.91
N LEU A 47 6.70 16.60 8.61
CA LEU A 47 6.69 15.52 9.62
C LEU A 47 7.66 15.81 10.77
N ARG A 48 8.84 16.34 10.46
CA ARG A 48 9.86 16.70 11.45
C ARG A 48 9.35 17.77 12.40
N ASP A 49 8.69 18.81 11.89
CA ASP A 49 8.08 19.82 12.75
C ASP A 49 6.97 19.21 13.63
N LEU A 50 6.02 18.48 13.05
CA LEU A 50 4.91 17.84 13.79
C LEU A 50 5.40 16.92 14.92
N ILE A 51 6.35 16.04 14.63
CA ILE A 51 6.93 15.09 15.60
C ILE A 51 7.82 15.83 16.61
N GLY A 52 8.56 16.86 16.17
CA GLY A 52 9.39 17.71 17.02
C GLY A 52 8.60 18.48 18.10
N LYS A 53 7.28 18.64 17.92
CA LYS A 53 6.38 19.21 18.95
C LYS A 53 5.84 18.18 19.94
N ASN A 54 6.19 16.89 19.85
CA ASN A 54 5.81 15.92 20.88
C ASN A 54 6.36 16.35 22.25
N GLU A 55 5.59 16.16 23.31
CA GLU A 55 5.99 16.48 24.68
C GLU A 55 7.12 15.54 25.13
N ASN A 56 6.99 14.25 24.85
CA ASN A 56 8.03 13.26 25.16
C ASN A 56 8.90 12.96 23.93
N GLN A 57 9.96 13.76 23.78
CA GLN A 57 10.98 13.59 22.74
C GLN A 57 11.81 12.30 22.86
N ALA A 58 11.76 11.59 23.99
CA ALA A 58 12.50 10.33 24.15
C ALA A 58 11.83 9.15 23.43
N ILE A 59 10.53 9.25 23.11
CA ILE A 59 9.78 8.19 22.46
C ILE A 59 9.47 8.62 21.02
N LYS A 60 10.24 8.08 20.08
CA LYS A 60 10.00 8.28 18.65
C LYS A 60 8.80 7.45 18.16
N PRO A 61 8.00 7.98 17.22
CA PRO A 61 6.93 7.23 16.58
C PRO A 61 7.42 5.98 15.81
N THR A 62 6.52 5.03 15.58
CA THR A 62 6.66 3.99 14.56
C THR A 62 6.14 4.52 13.23
N LEU A 63 6.88 4.26 12.15
CA LEU A 63 6.41 4.51 10.79
C LEU A 63 5.71 3.26 10.24
N ILE A 64 4.49 3.44 9.75
CA ILE A 64 3.72 2.40 9.08
C ILE A 64 3.70 2.74 7.60
N LEU A 65 4.26 1.83 6.80
CA LEU A 65 4.28 1.93 5.35
C LEU A 65 3.23 0.96 4.80
N ASN A 66 2.03 1.47 4.53
CA ASN A 66 0.80 0.73 4.30
C ASN A 66 0.48 0.47 2.81
N GLY A 67 1.41 -0.16 2.11
CA GLY A 67 1.21 -0.65 0.74
C GLY A 67 1.65 0.31 -0.35
N ASP A 68 2.04 -0.27 -1.48
CA ASP A 68 2.48 0.39 -2.71
C ASP A 68 3.50 1.51 -2.47
N ILE A 69 4.54 1.17 -1.71
CA ILE A 69 5.58 2.11 -1.32
C ILE A 69 6.69 2.11 -2.36
N LEU A 70 7.07 0.93 -2.86
CA LEU A 70 8.02 0.78 -3.96
C LEU A 70 7.24 0.41 -5.23
N GLU A 71 7.57 1.05 -6.35
CA GLU A 71 7.01 0.66 -7.64
C GLU A 71 7.82 -0.54 -8.19
N LEU A 72 7.42 -1.79 -7.91
CA LEU A 72 8.09 -2.97 -8.47
C LEU A 72 7.33 -3.57 -9.67
N ALA A 73 6.17 -3.03 -10.00
CA ALA A 73 5.30 -3.49 -11.09
C ALA A 73 5.61 -2.81 -12.42
N LEU A 74 6.08 -1.56 -12.40
CA LEU A 74 6.21 -0.73 -13.61
C LEU A 74 7.62 -0.16 -13.80
N CYS A 75 8.48 -0.20 -12.79
CA CYS A 75 9.86 0.30 -12.89
C CYS A 75 10.91 -0.75 -12.50
N SER A 76 12.18 -0.41 -12.71
CA SER A 76 13.28 -1.28 -12.31
C SER A 76 13.41 -1.32 -10.78
N THR A 77 13.69 -2.50 -10.23
CA THR A 77 13.95 -2.67 -8.80
C THR A 77 15.08 -1.75 -8.30
N SER A 78 16.07 -1.42 -9.15
CA SER A 78 17.13 -0.47 -8.81
C SER A 78 16.63 0.96 -8.65
N ASP A 79 15.76 1.44 -9.54
CA ASP A 79 15.25 2.82 -9.46
C ASP A 79 14.34 2.98 -8.25
N ALA A 80 13.43 2.03 -8.03
CA ALA A 80 12.60 1.98 -6.83
C ALA A 80 13.43 1.98 -5.53
N SER A 81 14.50 1.18 -5.50
CA SER A 81 15.40 1.13 -4.33
C SER A 81 16.14 2.44 -4.10
N MET A 82 16.68 3.04 -5.16
CA MET A 82 17.43 4.29 -5.07
C MET A 82 16.52 5.44 -4.61
N ALA A 83 15.30 5.51 -5.15
CA ALA A 83 14.28 6.46 -4.70
C ALA A 83 13.90 6.23 -3.22
N PHE A 84 13.66 4.98 -2.81
CA PHE A 84 13.38 4.64 -1.40
C PHE A 84 14.54 5.03 -0.47
N LEU A 85 15.80 4.87 -0.91
CA LEU A 85 16.96 5.30 -0.12
C LEU A 85 16.96 6.81 0.14
N ARG A 86 16.43 7.64 -0.78
CA ARG A 86 16.30 9.09 -0.55
C ARG A 86 15.29 9.39 0.56
N PHE A 87 14.20 8.63 0.63
CA PHE A 87 13.25 8.72 1.73
C PHE A 87 13.88 8.34 3.06
N VAL A 88 14.60 7.21 3.11
CA VAL A 88 15.30 6.75 4.32
C VAL A 88 16.33 7.79 4.78
N GLU A 89 17.12 8.35 3.85
CA GLU A 89 18.10 9.41 4.14
C GLU A 89 17.46 10.60 4.87
N LEU A 90 16.27 11.02 4.45
CA LEU A 90 15.56 12.17 5.03
C LEU A 90 14.91 11.82 6.37
N VAL A 91 14.17 10.70 6.46
CA VAL A 91 13.42 10.35 7.68
C VAL A 91 14.30 9.79 8.79
N MET A 92 15.46 9.24 8.44
CA MET A 92 16.42 8.64 9.35
C MET A 92 17.76 9.38 9.31
N GLU A 93 17.75 10.70 9.06
CA GLU A 93 18.94 11.55 9.11
C GLU A 93 19.74 11.32 10.41
N GLU A 94 21.07 11.25 10.30
CA GLU A 94 21.95 11.03 11.45
C GLU A 94 21.71 12.10 12.53
N ASP A 95 21.60 11.66 13.79
CA ASP A 95 21.23 12.48 14.95
C ASP A 95 19.86 13.19 14.91
N ASN A 96 19.09 13.00 13.84
CA ASN A 96 17.79 13.64 13.62
C ASN A 96 16.74 12.62 13.13
N GLU A 97 16.87 11.36 13.54
CA GLU A 97 15.97 10.30 13.08
C GLU A 97 14.55 10.54 13.61
N LEU A 98 13.54 10.46 12.75
CA LEU A 98 12.13 10.69 13.10
C LEU A 98 11.48 9.47 13.74
N PHE A 99 11.91 8.26 13.38
CA PHE A 99 11.21 7.03 13.71
C PHE A 99 12.10 6.05 14.48
N LYS A 100 11.48 5.24 15.35
CA LYS A 100 12.19 4.16 16.06
C LYS A 100 12.35 2.90 15.21
N ASP A 101 11.35 2.61 14.38
CA ASP A 101 11.23 1.42 13.53
C ASP A 101 10.21 1.64 12.40
N ILE A 102 10.15 0.67 11.49
CA ILE A 102 9.19 0.63 10.38
C ILE A 102 8.41 -0.68 10.44
N VAL A 103 7.08 -0.57 10.34
CA VAL A 103 6.20 -1.68 9.98
C VAL A 103 5.82 -1.50 8.52
N TYR A 104 6.20 -2.46 7.69
CA TYR A 104 5.95 -2.46 6.26
C TYR A 104 4.83 -3.45 5.92
N ILE A 105 3.79 -2.97 5.24
CA ILE A 105 2.67 -3.78 4.78
C ILE A 105 2.71 -3.74 3.26
N PRO A 106 3.13 -4.81 2.57
CA PRO A 106 3.13 -4.83 1.12
C PRO A 106 1.72 -4.65 0.55
N GLY A 107 1.63 -3.89 -0.54
CA GLY A 107 0.48 -3.74 -1.41
C GLY A 107 0.59 -4.65 -2.62
N ASN A 108 -0.10 -4.27 -3.70
CA ASN A 108 -0.05 -5.04 -4.95
C ASN A 108 1.22 -4.72 -5.76
N HIS A 109 1.64 -3.45 -5.88
CA HIS A 109 2.80 -3.04 -6.68
C HIS A 109 4.13 -3.50 -6.09
N ASP A 110 4.18 -3.74 -4.78
CA ASP A 110 5.35 -4.26 -4.07
C ASP A 110 5.09 -5.61 -3.38
N HIS A 111 4.07 -6.35 -3.85
CA HIS A 111 3.70 -7.67 -3.32
C HIS A 111 4.90 -8.64 -3.26
N HIS A 112 5.84 -8.52 -4.19
CA HIS A 112 7.06 -9.33 -4.16
C HIS A 112 7.86 -9.22 -2.86
N LEU A 113 7.79 -8.09 -2.15
CA LEU A 113 8.43 -7.92 -0.85
C LEU A 113 7.78 -8.81 0.23
N TRP A 114 6.48 -9.09 0.14
CA TRP A 114 5.83 -10.10 0.96
C TRP A 114 6.38 -11.50 0.65
N GLU A 115 6.46 -11.87 -0.63
CA GLU A 115 7.00 -13.18 -1.04
C GLU A 115 8.43 -13.38 -0.54
N LEU A 116 9.30 -12.37 -0.67
CA LEU A 116 10.67 -12.44 -0.15
C LEU A 116 10.71 -12.62 1.37
N ALA A 117 9.85 -11.90 2.12
CA ALA A 117 9.78 -12.01 3.58
C ALA A 117 9.26 -13.39 4.01
N ARG A 118 8.22 -13.90 3.34
CA ARG A 118 7.63 -15.22 3.55
C ARG A 118 8.62 -16.35 3.27
N GLU A 119 9.33 -16.29 2.15
CA GLU A 119 10.34 -17.28 1.78
C GLU A 119 11.53 -17.25 2.75
N THR A 120 11.99 -16.06 3.14
CA THR A 120 13.05 -15.91 4.16
C THR A 120 12.62 -16.54 5.48
N GLN A 121 11.38 -16.28 5.92
CA GLN A 121 10.83 -16.88 7.13
C GLN A 121 10.77 -18.41 7.04
N TYR A 122 10.42 -18.94 5.87
CA TYR A 122 10.35 -20.38 5.63
C TYR A 122 11.73 -21.04 5.60
N VAL A 123 12.74 -20.40 5.00
CA VAL A 123 14.14 -20.86 5.06
C VAL A 123 14.61 -20.93 6.52
N ASN A 124 14.40 -19.88 7.31
CA ASN A 124 14.76 -19.87 8.73
C ASN A 124 14.02 -20.97 9.52
N PHE A 125 12.76 -21.26 9.16
CA PHE A 125 12.01 -22.38 9.75
C PHE A 125 12.65 -23.73 9.42
N ILE A 126 13.10 -23.95 8.18
CA ILE A 126 13.75 -25.19 7.73
C ILE A 126 15.14 -25.36 8.35
N GLU A 127 15.92 -24.29 8.54
CA GLU A 127 17.24 -24.36 9.16
C GLU A 127 17.20 -24.99 10.57
N GLY A 128 16.09 -24.83 11.28
CA GLY A 128 15.85 -25.46 12.58
C GLY A 128 15.36 -26.92 12.52
N LYS A 129 15.32 -27.57 11.36
CA LYS A 129 14.74 -28.90 11.15
C LYS A 129 15.77 -29.96 10.76
N GLY A 130 15.51 -31.19 11.19
CA GLY A 130 16.23 -32.39 10.77
C GLY A 130 15.62 -33.03 9.51
N PRO A 131 16.36 -33.92 8.81
CA PRO A 131 15.91 -34.56 7.56
C PRO A 131 14.64 -35.44 7.65
N LYS A 132 14.16 -35.72 8.85
CA LYS A 132 12.96 -36.54 9.12
C LYS A 132 11.82 -35.73 9.70
N ASP A 133 12.03 -34.45 9.96
CA ASP A 133 10.98 -33.59 10.50
C ASP A 133 9.97 -33.28 9.39
N GLU A 134 8.70 -33.19 9.78
CA GLU A 134 7.64 -32.75 8.87
C GLU A 134 7.81 -31.27 8.53
N LEU A 135 7.79 -30.96 7.23
CA LEU A 135 7.77 -29.59 6.73
C LEU A 135 6.31 -29.17 6.50
N LYS A 136 5.93 -28.06 7.11
CA LYS A 136 4.62 -27.44 6.92
C LYS A 136 4.65 -26.53 5.70
N GLU A 137 3.48 -26.18 5.18
CA GLU A 137 3.36 -25.17 4.13
C GLU A 137 3.86 -23.79 4.61
N PRO A 138 4.42 -22.95 3.71
CA PRO A 138 4.74 -21.56 4.02
C PRO A 138 3.53 -20.73 4.48
N TRP A 139 3.79 -19.63 5.17
CA TRP A 139 2.74 -18.75 5.70
C TRP A 139 2.09 -17.90 4.62
N HIS A 140 0.77 -17.81 4.57
CA HIS A 140 0.06 -16.93 3.64
C HIS A 140 -0.44 -15.63 4.27
N ASN A 141 -0.23 -15.42 5.56
CA ASN A 141 -0.41 -14.13 6.21
C ASN A 141 0.38 -14.08 7.51
N THR A 142 0.66 -12.88 7.99
CA THR A 142 1.16 -12.65 9.35
C THR A 142 -0.01 -12.58 10.32
N LYS A 143 0.31 -12.55 11.62
CA LYS A 143 -0.65 -12.06 12.62
C LYS A 143 -0.96 -10.57 12.39
N ILE A 144 -2.12 -10.12 12.83
CA ILE A 144 -2.48 -8.69 12.86
C ILE A 144 -1.62 -7.97 13.91
N PHE A 145 -1.56 -8.52 15.12
CA PHE A 145 -0.89 -7.89 16.27
C PHE A 145 0.52 -8.47 16.46
N ILE A 146 1.53 -7.78 15.92
CA ILE A 146 2.91 -8.28 15.84
C ILE A 146 3.91 -7.61 16.80
N GLU A 147 3.50 -6.62 17.61
CA GLU A 147 4.40 -5.84 18.49
C GLU A 147 5.24 -6.74 19.42
N ASP A 148 4.67 -7.85 19.90
CA ASP A 148 5.36 -8.85 20.74
C ASP A 148 5.69 -10.16 19.99
N ASP A 149 5.49 -10.20 18.68
CA ASP A 149 5.72 -11.42 17.90
C ASP A 149 7.18 -11.53 17.48
N THR A 150 7.96 -12.30 18.25
CA THR A 150 9.35 -12.64 17.92
C THR A 150 9.49 -13.38 16.59
N LYS A 151 8.39 -13.85 15.99
CA LYS A 151 8.35 -14.55 14.71
C LYS A 151 7.84 -13.68 13.57
N ALA A 152 7.54 -12.39 13.81
CA ALA A 152 7.20 -11.46 12.75
C ALA A 152 8.34 -11.45 11.71
N PRO A 153 8.03 -11.63 10.42
CA PRO A 153 9.06 -11.75 9.41
C PRO A 153 9.78 -10.41 9.20
N PRO A 154 11.12 -10.36 9.25
CA PRO A 154 11.86 -9.16 8.88
C PRO A 154 11.82 -8.99 7.35
N SER A 155 11.82 -7.75 6.87
CA SER A 155 12.08 -7.50 5.44
C SER A 155 13.59 -7.59 5.20
N TYR A 156 14.12 -8.75 4.79
CA TYR A 156 15.56 -8.89 4.53
C TYR A 156 16.05 -7.85 3.52
N TYR A 157 15.26 -7.62 2.48
CA TYR A 157 15.54 -6.67 1.42
C TYR A 157 15.62 -5.22 1.94
N LEU A 158 14.56 -4.72 2.59
CA LEU A 158 14.53 -3.34 3.08
C LEU A 158 15.52 -3.12 4.23
N ASN A 159 15.69 -4.09 5.12
CA ASN A 159 16.72 -4.02 6.17
C ASN A 159 18.13 -3.93 5.56
N THR A 160 18.38 -4.57 4.41
CA THR A 160 19.66 -4.43 3.70
C THR A 160 19.84 -3.02 3.15
N LEU A 161 18.80 -2.43 2.55
CA LEU A 161 18.83 -1.06 2.02
C LEU A 161 19.08 -0.03 3.14
N VAL A 162 18.33 -0.08 4.25
CA VAL A 162 18.51 0.89 5.34
C VAL A 162 19.89 0.77 5.99
N LYS A 163 20.47 -0.44 6.05
CA LYS A 163 21.82 -0.69 6.59
C LYS A 163 22.96 -0.27 5.64
N MET A 164 22.64 0.25 4.45
CA MET A 164 23.62 0.94 3.62
C MET A 164 24.09 2.26 4.26
N PHE A 165 23.25 2.88 5.11
CA PHE A 165 23.63 4.04 5.89
C PHE A 165 24.42 3.60 7.13
N ASP A 166 25.64 4.12 7.29
CA ASP A 166 26.56 3.66 8.33
C ASP A 166 25.98 3.80 9.74
N HIS A 167 25.33 4.92 10.06
CA HIS A 167 24.73 5.16 11.38
C HIS A 167 23.50 4.27 11.68
N LEU A 168 22.94 3.59 10.68
CA LEU A 168 21.82 2.65 10.84
C LEU A 168 22.28 1.19 10.96
N LYS A 169 23.56 0.89 10.78
CA LYS A 169 24.11 -0.45 11.03
C LYS A 169 23.98 -0.81 12.51
N ASP A 170 23.58 -2.05 12.79
CA ASP A 170 23.27 -2.53 14.15
C ASP A 170 24.42 -2.25 15.14
N ASP A 171 25.67 -2.58 14.76
CA ASP A 171 26.85 -2.36 15.61
C ASP A 171 27.06 -0.87 15.95
N ASN A 172 26.84 0.03 14.97
CA ASN A 172 27.00 1.47 15.17
C ASN A 172 25.88 2.05 16.04
N ARG A 173 24.64 1.57 15.86
CA ARG A 173 23.50 1.96 16.72
C ARG A 173 23.71 1.51 18.16
N ILE A 174 24.14 0.27 18.37
CA ILE A 174 24.45 -0.28 19.69
C ILE A 174 25.59 0.52 20.34
N ALA A 175 26.65 0.84 19.59
CA ALA A 175 27.74 1.68 20.08
C ALA A 175 27.28 3.10 20.48
N ALA A 176 26.26 3.63 19.80
CA ALA A 176 25.61 4.90 20.13
C ALA A 176 24.55 4.79 21.25
N GLY A 177 24.38 3.62 21.87
CA GLY A 177 23.39 3.38 22.93
C GLY A 177 21.94 3.36 22.42
N LYS A 178 21.73 3.09 21.13
CA LYS A 178 20.42 2.99 20.48
C LYS A 178 20.08 1.53 20.18
N GLU A 179 18.80 1.21 20.18
CA GLU A 179 18.30 -0.09 19.70
C GLU A 179 18.55 -0.26 18.19
N PRO A 180 18.80 -1.50 17.70
CA PRO A 180 18.88 -1.79 16.27
C PRO A 180 17.64 -1.33 15.52
N PHE A 181 17.84 -0.66 14.38
CA PHE A 181 16.73 -0.22 13.54
C PHE A 181 16.21 -1.40 12.72
N LYS A 182 14.88 -1.58 12.69
CA LYS A 182 14.24 -2.74 12.07
C LYS A 182 13.11 -2.31 11.15
N VAL A 183 13.07 -2.98 10.00
CA VAL A 183 11.91 -3.00 9.10
C VAL A 183 11.23 -4.36 9.23
N THR A 184 10.06 -4.38 9.85
CA THR A 184 9.27 -5.60 10.09
C THR A 184 8.13 -5.67 9.08
N VAL A 185 7.84 -6.86 8.55
CA VAL A 185 6.73 -7.07 7.61
C VAL A 185 5.49 -7.57 8.34
N ALA A 186 4.35 -6.95 8.04
CA ALA A 186 3.01 -7.44 8.38
C ALA A 186 2.19 -7.57 7.10
N TYR A 187 1.44 -8.65 6.90
CA TYR A 187 0.69 -8.85 5.65
C TYR A 187 -0.55 -9.75 5.81
N PRO A 188 -1.67 -9.44 5.14
CA PRO A 188 -1.99 -8.14 4.52
C PRO A 188 -2.56 -7.15 5.54
N ASN A 189 -2.63 -7.55 6.81
CA ASN A 189 -3.20 -6.77 7.90
C ASN A 189 -2.18 -6.57 9.02
N PHE A 190 -2.15 -5.35 9.54
CA PHE A 190 -1.45 -4.99 10.77
C PHE A 190 -2.44 -4.34 11.73
N GLY A 191 -2.20 -4.41 13.03
CA GLY A 191 -3.02 -3.70 13.99
C GLY A 191 -2.31 -3.40 15.29
N VAL A 192 -2.73 -2.30 15.91
CA VAL A 192 -2.34 -1.87 17.25
C VAL A 192 -3.57 -1.79 18.12
N VAL A 193 -3.41 -2.06 19.42
CA VAL A 193 -4.51 -2.08 20.39
C VAL A 193 -4.12 -1.29 21.63
N SER A 194 -5.06 -0.52 22.18
CA SER A 194 -4.83 0.24 23.39
C SER A 194 -4.64 -0.69 24.60
N GLU A 195 -3.91 -0.23 25.62
CA GLU A 195 -3.63 -1.03 26.82
C GLU A 195 -4.91 -1.52 27.52
N ASP A 196 -5.97 -0.72 27.50
CA ASP A 196 -7.29 -1.04 28.06
C ASP A 196 -8.17 -1.92 27.15
N CYS A 197 -7.64 -2.31 25.99
CA CYS A 197 -8.32 -3.12 24.98
C CYS A 197 -9.63 -2.51 24.44
N GLN A 198 -9.85 -1.20 24.62
CA GLN A 198 -11.06 -0.52 24.16
C GLN A 198 -10.97 0.00 22.72
N ARG A 199 -9.76 0.30 22.24
CA ARG A 199 -9.52 0.85 20.91
C ARG A 199 -8.53 0.00 20.15
N SER A 200 -8.74 -0.13 18.84
CA SER A 200 -7.74 -0.67 17.93
C SER A 200 -7.69 0.11 16.62
N VAL A 201 -6.48 0.27 16.08
CA VAL A 201 -6.29 0.76 14.71
C VAL A 201 -5.76 -0.40 13.87
N LEU A 202 -6.47 -0.70 12.79
CA LEU A 202 -6.16 -1.77 11.85
C LEU A 202 -5.72 -1.14 10.54
N PHE A 203 -4.71 -1.73 9.91
CA PHE A 203 -4.11 -1.28 8.66
C PHE A 203 -4.15 -2.41 7.65
N SER A 204 -4.47 -2.07 6.41
CA SER A 204 -4.30 -2.94 5.25
C SER A 204 -4.06 -2.08 4.02
N HIS A 205 -3.32 -2.55 3.03
CA HIS A 205 -3.25 -1.82 1.76
C HIS A 205 -4.65 -1.66 1.14
N GLY A 206 -5.44 -2.73 1.19
CA GLY A 206 -6.82 -2.72 0.71
C GLY A 206 -7.01 -3.35 -0.68
N HIS A 207 -5.97 -3.85 -1.35
CA HIS A 207 -6.13 -4.49 -2.67
C HIS A 207 -7.13 -5.67 -2.66
N TYR A 208 -7.26 -6.45 -1.57
CA TYR A 208 -8.29 -7.50 -1.47
C TYR A 208 -9.74 -6.97 -1.36
N ILE A 209 -9.96 -5.66 -1.33
CA ILE A 209 -11.29 -5.06 -1.56
C ILE A 209 -11.71 -5.28 -3.02
N GLU A 210 -10.77 -5.35 -3.94
CA GLU A 210 -11.07 -5.44 -5.35
C GLU A 210 -11.21 -6.88 -5.86
N PRO A 211 -12.21 -7.14 -6.73
CA PRO A 211 -12.43 -8.44 -7.33
C PRO A 211 -11.24 -9.07 -8.08
N LEU A 212 -10.32 -8.27 -8.62
CA LEU A 212 -9.17 -8.77 -9.39
C LEU A 212 -8.24 -9.64 -8.53
N TYR A 213 -8.09 -9.30 -7.25
CA TYR A 213 -7.21 -10.00 -6.31
C TYR A 213 -7.83 -11.29 -5.74
N HIS A 214 -9.04 -11.62 -6.17
CA HIS A 214 -9.75 -12.87 -5.86
C HIS A 214 -9.93 -13.75 -7.09
N LEU A 215 -9.29 -13.42 -8.22
CA LEU A 215 -9.55 -14.06 -9.51
C LEU A 215 -9.33 -15.58 -9.46
N MET A 216 -8.26 -16.05 -8.83
CA MET A 216 -7.95 -17.48 -8.77
C MET A 216 -8.93 -18.24 -7.89
N SER A 217 -9.33 -17.66 -6.75
CA SER A 217 -10.38 -18.22 -5.91
C SER A 217 -11.72 -18.33 -6.65
N ARG A 218 -12.08 -17.29 -7.40
CA ARG A 218 -13.30 -17.30 -8.23
C ARG A 218 -13.22 -18.36 -9.32
N LEU A 219 -12.09 -18.48 -10.00
CA LEU A 219 -11.87 -19.52 -11.01
C LEU A 219 -12.00 -20.92 -10.42
N ARG A 220 -11.43 -21.16 -9.23
CA ARG A 220 -11.57 -22.43 -8.53
C ARG A 220 -13.04 -22.76 -8.26
N VAL A 221 -13.79 -21.83 -7.68
CA VAL A 221 -15.21 -22.03 -7.33
C VAL A 221 -16.07 -22.27 -8.58
N GLU A 222 -15.86 -21.50 -9.64
CA GLU A 222 -16.66 -21.63 -10.86
C GLU A 222 -16.34 -22.91 -11.66
N LEU A 223 -15.08 -23.37 -11.65
CA LEU A 223 -14.66 -24.56 -12.40
C LEU A 223 -14.82 -25.87 -11.62
N LEU A 224 -14.55 -25.85 -10.32
CA LEU A 224 -14.50 -27.04 -9.47
C LEU A 224 -15.64 -27.11 -8.44
N GLY A 225 -16.44 -26.04 -8.32
CA GLY A 225 -17.45 -25.88 -7.27
C GLY A 225 -16.84 -25.48 -5.91
N GLY A 226 -17.69 -25.39 -4.89
CA GLY A 226 -17.31 -25.03 -3.53
C GLY A 226 -17.69 -23.59 -3.16
N GLU A 227 -17.11 -23.09 -2.07
CA GLU A 227 -17.36 -21.75 -1.54
C GLU A 227 -16.15 -20.84 -1.75
N MET A 228 -16.39 -19.53 -1.82
CA MET A 228 -15.32 -18.54 -1.80
C MET A 228 -14.60 -18.59 -0.44
N PRO A 229 -13.26 -18.49 -0.41
CA PRO A 229 -12.52 -18.46 0.85
C PRO A 229 -12.94 -17.27 1.70
N SER A 230 -13.06 -17.49 3.01
CA SER A 230 -13.51 -16.48 3.99
C SER A 230 -12.40 -16.07 4.96
N LYS A 231 -11.24 -16.73 4.90
CA LYS A 231 -10.06 -16.42 5.70
C LYS A 231 -8.97 -15.85 4.80
N ILE A 232 -8.26 -14.86 5.33
CA ILE A 232 -7.19 -14.21 4.57
C ILE A 232 -6.07 -15.18 4.17
N TRP A 233 -5.75 -16.16 5.02
CA TRP A 233 -4.81 -17.23 4.71
C TRP A 233 -5.16 -17.97 3.41
N GLU A 234 -6.45 -18.27 3.20
CA GLU A 234 -6.93 -19.03 2.05
C GLU A 234 -7.04 -18.13 0.81
N ILE A 235 -7.52 -16.90 0.99
CA ILE A 235 -7.57 -15.89 -0.09
C ILE A 235 -6.16 -15.68 -0.65
N GLU A 236 -5.18 -15.41 0.23
CA GLU A 236 -3.82 -15.21 -0.22
C GLU A 236 -3.19 -16.50 -0.74
N GLY A 237 -3.36 -17.64 -0.05
CA GLY A 237 -2.85 -18.93 -0.51
C GLY A 237 -3.31 -19.33 -1.92
N GLU A 238 -4.51 -18.91 -2.32
CA GLU A 238 -5.04 -19.16 -3.66
C GLU A 238 -4.62 -18.12 -4.70
N ASN A 239 -4.33 -16.86 -4.31
CA ASN A 239 -4.14 -15.75 -5.24
C ASN A 239 -2.71 -15.19 -5.28
N PHE A 240 -1.81 -15.51 -4.35
CA PHE A 240 -0.46 -14.91 -4.23
C PHE A 240 0.32 -14.91 -5.55
N ALA A 241 0.34 -16.05 -6.24
CA ALA A 241 1.10 -16.22 -7.47
C ALA A 241 0.49 -15.40 -8.61
N TRP A 242 -0.82 -15.18 -8.59
CA TRP A 242 -1.49 -14.31 -9.54
C TRP A 242 -1.15 -12.84 -9.27
N VAL A 243 -1.18 -12.42 -8.00
CA VAL A 243 -0.83 -11.05 -7.60
C VAL A 243 0.63 -10.75 -7.91
N ASP A 244 1.57 -11.60 -7.46
CA ASP A 244 3.00 -11.43 -7.72
C ASP A 244 3.32 -11.49 -9.22
N PHE A 245 2.68 -12.40 -9.97
CA PHE A 245 2.87 -12.44 -11.42
C PHE A 245 2.46 -11.12 -12.05
N PHE A 246 1.23 -10.68 -11.75
CA PHE A 246 0.62 -9.54 -12.42
C PHE A 246 1.30 -8.21 -12.07
N TRP A 247 1.62 -8.01 -10.79
CA TRP A 247 2.12 -6.73 -10.27
C TRP A 247 3.61 -6.75 -9.91
N SER A 248 4.36 -7.80 -10.18
CA SER A 248 5.81 -7.79 -9.89
C SER A 248 6.64 -8.55 -10.92
N ALA A 249 6.25 -9.78 -11.28
CA ALA A 249 7.02 -10.57 -12.23
C ALA A 249 6.98 -9.99 -13.64
N MET A 250 5.83 -9.44 -14.06
CA MET A 250 5.75 -8.69 -15.30
C MET A 250 6.74 -7.51 -15.22
N GLY A 251 6.56 -6.56 -14.31
CA GLY A 251 7.37 -5.33 -14.21
C GLY A 251 8.88 -5.52 -14.28
N ARG A 252 9.36 -6.53 -13.55
CA ARG A 252 10.79 -6.83 -13.40
C ARG A 252 11.41 -7.51 -14.62
N SER A 253 10.62 -7.87 -15.63
CA SER A 253 11.05 -8.62 -16.82
C SER A 253 11.78 -7.78 -17.89
N LYS A 254 12.78 -6.96 -17.51
CA LYS A 254 13.66 -6.17 -18.42
C LYS A 254 13.01 -5.74 -19.75
N GLY A 255 13.55 -6.09 -20.92
CA GLY A 255 13.05 -5.60 -22.21
C GLY A 255 11.62 -6.02 -22.60
N ALA A 256 11.01 -6.99 -21.91
CA ALA A 256 9.57 -7.24 -22.00
C ALA A 256 8.78 -6.36 -21.01
N GLY A 257 9.42 -5.98 -19.90
CA GLY A 257 8.95 -5.09 -18.86
C GLY A 257 8.75 -3.64 -19.30
N GLU A 258 9.64 -3.11 -20.15
CA GLU A 258 9.53 -1.77 -20.75
C GLU A 258 8.30 -1.64 -21.68
N GLU A 259 7.71 -2.75 -22.12
CA GLU A 259 6.47 -2.78 -22.88
C GLU A 259 5.23 -3.04 -21.99
N ILE A 260 5.35 -3.06 -20.66
CA ILE A 260 4.24 -3.44 -19.76
C ILE A 260 3.16 -2.41 -19.64
N GLU A 261 3.47 -1.12 -19.59
CA GLU A 261 2.42 -0.09 -19.68
C GLU A 261 1.59 -0.36 -20.94
N ARG A 262 2.24 -0.74 -22.05
CA ARG A 262 1.57 -1.17 -23.28
C ARG A 262 0.89 -2.54 -23.18
N ILE A 263 1.39 -3.51 -22.40
CA ILE A 263 0.75 -4.83 -22.18
C ILE A 263 -0.46 -4.70 -21.27
N TYR A 264 -0.39 -3.89 -20.21
CA TYR A 264 -1.50 -3.51 -19.34
C TYR A 264 -2.56 -2.75 -20.16
N GLU A 265 -2.18 -1.72 -20.92
CA GLU A 265 -3.06 -1.05 -21.89
C GLU A 265 -3.64 -2.02 -22.94
N ARG A 266 -2.86 -3.03 -23.38
CA ARG A 266 -3.35 -4.10 -24.26
C ARG A 266 -4.28 -5.08 -23.54
N MET A 267 -4.05 -5.37 -22.26
CA MET A 267 -4.97 -6.11 -21.40
C MET A 267 -6.20 -5.27 -21.01
N LEU A 268 -6.15 -3.96 -21.16
CA LEU A 268 -7.34 -3.10 -21.08
C LEU A 268 -8.09 -3.05 -22.42
N ASN A 269 -7.46 -3.50 -23.51
CA ASN A 269 -8.07 -3.66 -24.83
C ASN A 269 -8.64 -5.07 -25.03
N LYS A 270 -9.54 -5.26 -26.01
CA LYS A 270 -10.24 -6.55 -26.22
C LYS A 270 -9.30 -7.66 -26.71
N GLU A 271 -8.22 -7.31 -27.39
CA GLU A 271 -7.32 -8.25 -28.04
C GLU A 271 -6.33 -8.87 -27.04
N GLY A 272 -5.71 -8.06 -26.17
CA GLY A 272 -4.82 -8.57 -25.12
C GLY A 272 -5.54 -9.40 -24.06
N ARG A 273 -6.77 -9.03 -23.66
CA ARG A 273 -7.62 -9.86 -22.78
C ARG A 273 -7.90 -11.23 -23.36
N SER A 274 -8.24 -11.27 -24.65
CA SER A 274 -8.49 -12.52 -25.36
C SER A 274 -7.23 -13.39 -25.38
N GLN A 275 -6.05 -12.80 -25.57
CA GLN A 275 -4.78 -13.56 -25.53
C GLN A 275 -4.50 -14.15 -24.16
N LEU A 276 -4.65 -13.39 -23.07
CA LEU A 276 -4.48 -13.89 -21.70
C LEU A 276 -5.50 -15.00 -21.39
N ALA A 277 -6.78 -14.78 -21.71
CA ALA A 277 -7.83 -15.76 -21.52
C ALA A 277 -7.55 -17.06 -22.29
N ASN A 278 -7.03 -16.96 -23.52
CA ASN A 278 -6.63 -18.13 -24.31
C ASN A 278 -5.43 -18.87 -23.70
N MET A 279 -4.46 -18.14 -23.13
CA MET A 279 -3.30 -18.73 -22.45
C MET A 279 -3.74 -19.49 -21.20
N LEU A 280 -4.51 -18.85 -20.32
CA LEU A 280 -5.07 -19.47 -19.13
C LEU A 280 -5.95 -20.67 -19.47
N ALA A 281 -6.80 -20.57 -20.50
CA ALA A 281 -7.63 -21.69 -20.97
C ALA A 281 -6.77 -22.90 -21.35
N LYS A 282 -5.71 -22.69 -22.14
CA LYS A 282 -4.81 -23.79 -22.54
C LYS A 282 -4.11 -24.42 -21.33
N THR A 283 -3.60 -23.61 -20.41
CA THR A 283 -2.90 -24.11 -19.21
C THR A 283 -3.82 -24.86 -18.26
N ILE A 284 -5.04 -24.35 -18.04
CA ILE A 284 -6.05 -25.01 -17.19
C ILE A 284 -6.53 -26.32 -17.84
N ALA A 285 -6.83 -26.30 -19.14
CA ALA A 285 -7.26 -27.51 -19.86
C ALA A 285 -6.22 -28.64 -19.76
N ALA A 286 -4.94 -28.30 -19.86
CA ALA A 286 -3.84 -29.26 -19.77
C ALA A 286 -3.71 -29.92 -18.38
N ASN A 287 -4.11 -29.24 -17.30
CA ASN A 287 -3.87 -29.69 -15.92
C ASN A 287 -5.11 -30.27 -15.21
N VAL A 288 -6.32 -29.99 -15.69
CA VAL A 288 -7.58 -30.46 -15.07
C VAL A 288 -8.06 -31.79 -15.68
N GLY A 289 -7.31 -32.38 -16.62
CA GLY A 289 -7.67 -33.66 -17.26
C GLY A 289 -8.76 -33.51 -18.33
N PHE A 290 -9.02 -32.28 -18.79
CA PHE A 290 -9.74 -32.03 -20.04
C PHE A 290 -8.90 -32.53 -21.20
N ASP A 291 -9.54 -33.06 -22.24
CA ASP A 291 -8.81 -33.60 -23.38
C ASP A 291 -8.22 -32.43 -24.18
N ILE A 292 -6.92 -32.19 -24.02
CA ILE A 292 -6.15 -31.20 -24.79
C ILE A 292 -6.22 -31.41 -26.31
N THR A 293 -6.70 -32.57 -26.77
CA THR A 293 -6.98 -32.84 -28.18
C THR A 293 -8.38 -32.44 -28.63
N ASP A 294 -9.29 -32.04 -27.72
CA ASP A 294 -10.61 -31.51 -28.06
C ASP A 294 -10.58 -29.97 -28.20
N PRO A 295 -10.50 -29.44 -29.43
CA PRO A 295 -10.52 -28.01 -29.68
C PRO A 295 -11.84 -27.35 -29.28
N ILE A 296 -12.90 -28.09 -28.95
CA ILE A 296 -14.19 -27.56 -28.52
C ILE A 296 -14.12 -27.08 -27.06
N GLU A 297 -13.50 -27.85 -26.16
CA GLU A 297 -13.42 -27.50 -24.72
C GLU A 297 -12.53 -26.27 -24.48
N THR A 298 -11.37 -26.20 -25.13
CA THR A 298 -10.50 -25.01 -25.08
C THR A 298 -11.19 -23.78 -25.70
N ARG A 299 -11.99 -23.99 -26.77
CA ARG A 299 -12.72 -22.92 -27.47
C ARG A 299 -13.94 -22.41 -26.69
N MET A 300 -14.51 -23.19 -25.78
CA MET A 300 -15.57 -22.74 -24.86
C MET A 300 -15.01 -22.06 -23.61
N MET A 301 -13.84 -22.49 -23.12
CA MET A 301 -13.25 -21.94 -21.90
C MET A 301 -12.65 -20.55 -22.10
N ALA A 302 -12.02 -20.26 -23.24
CA ALA A 302 -11.44 -18.94 -23.48
C ALA A 302 -12.47 -17.79 -23.47
N PRO A 303 -13.67 -17.89 -24.10
CA PRO A 303 -14.74 -16.89 -23.95
C PRO A 303 -15.23 -16.73 -22.51
N PHE A 304 -15.30 -17.83 -21.76
CA PHE A 304 -15.70 -17.83 -20.35
C PHE A 304 -14.67 -17.09 -19.49
N LEU A 305 -13.39 -17.46 -19.58
CA LEU A 305 -12.28 -16.78 -18.89
C LEU A 305 -12.18 -15.31 -19.31
N ASN A 306 -12.33 -15.01 -20.59
CA ASN A 306 -12.35 -13.63 -21.06
C ASN A 306 -13.49 -12.83 -20.44
N THR A 307 -14.66 -13.45 -20.20
CA THR A 307 -15.79 -12.81 -19.52
C THR A 307 -15.50 -12.59 -18.03
N LEU A 308 -14.83 -13.55 -17.37
CA LEU A 308 -14.43 -13.40 -15.96
C LEU A 308 -13.35 -12.33 -15.79
N ILE A 309 -12.30 -12.34 -16.61
CA ILE A 309 -11.24 -11.32 -16.64
C ILE A 309 -11.83 -9.97 -17.02
N GLU A 310 -12.72 -9.92 -18.02
CA GLU A 310 -13.41 -8.68 -18.39
C GLU A 310 -14.28 -8.15 -17.24
N LYS A 311 -14.96 -9.02 -16.50
CA LYS A 311 -15.65 -8.60 -15.28
C LYS A 311 -14.62 -8.07 -14.29
N ALA A 312 -13.57 -8.80 -13.94
CA ALA A 312 -12.51 -8.36 -13.01
C ALA A 312 -11.91 -6.99 -13.37
N LEU A 313 -11.55 -6.75 -14.64
CA LEU A 313 -10.91 -5.52 -15.11
C LEU A 313 -11.90 -4.36 -15.38
N LYS A 314 -13.14 -4.64 -15.84
CA LYS A 314 -14.17 -3.57 -15.96
C LYS A 314 -14.64 -3.06 -14.60
N LEU A 315 -14.29 -3.77 -13.52
CA LEU A 315 -14.60 -3.36 -12.15
C LEU A 315 -13.65 -2.26 -11.67
N GLU A 316 -12.38 -2.30 -12.09
CA GLU A 316 -11.40 -1.22 -11.88
C GLU A 316 -11.77 0.03 -12.69
N LYS A 317 -12.30 -0.14 -13.92
CA LYS A 317 -12.47 0.95 -14.91
C LYS A 317 -13.53 2.03 -14.62
N LYS A 318 -14.06 2.14 -13.40
CA LYS A 318 -15.08 3.16 -13.03
C LYS A 318 -14.59 4.16 -11.98
N GLU A 319 -13.33 4.54 -12.08
CA GLU A 319 -12.67 5.50 -11.20
C GLU A 319 -12.90 6.98 -11.56
N THR A 320 -13.76 7.26 -12.54
CA THR A 320 -14.08 8.63 -12.98
C THR A 320 -15.36 9.20 -12.36
N GLY A 321 -15.83 8.63 -11.25
CA GLY A 321 -16.98 9.14 -10.50
C GLY A 321 -16.58 10.24 -9.51
N ASP A 322 -17.55 11.06 -9.10
CA ASP A 322 -17.36 12.10 -8.07
C ASP A 322 -17.21 11.51 -6.64
N GLU A 323 -17.34 10.21 -6.47
CA GLU A 323 -17.28 9.51 -5.18
C GLU A 323 -15.89 8.91 -4.92
N PRO A 324 -15.34 8.97 -3.68
CA PRO A 324 -14.02 8.41 -3.35
C PRO A 324 -13.91 6.90 -3.60
N LEU A 325 -14.98 6.14 -3.35
CA LEU A 325 -15.07 4.72 -3.66
C LEU A 325 -16.21 4.43 -4.63
N SER A 326 -15.93 3.62 -5.65
CA SER A 326 -16.99 3.08 -6.51
C SER A 326 -17.95 2.19 -5.69
N PRO A 327 -19.22 2.02 -6.09
CA PRO A 327 -20.16 1.15 -5.37
C PRO A 327 -19.67 -0.28 -5.14
N LYS A 328 -18.75 -0.75 -5.99
CA LYS A 328 -18.21 -2.10 -5.90
C LYS A 328 -16.97 -2.17 -5.01
N ALA A 329 -16.17 -1.11 -4.97
CA ALA A 329 -15.14 -0.96 -3.95
C ALA A 329 -15.79 -0.84 -2.55
N GLN A 330 -16.94 -0.16 -2.44
CA GLN A 330 -17.71 -0.13 -1.20
C GLN A 330 -18.22 -1.53 -0.79
N GLU A 331 -18.77 -2.30 -1.73
CA GLU A 331 -19.18 -3.70 -1.48
C GLU A 331 -17.99 -4.59 -1.11
N GLY A 332 -16.85 -4.41 -1.78
CA GLY A 332 -15.61 -5.11 -1.47
C GLY A 332 -15.09 -4.80 -0.08
N LEU A 333 -15.15 -3.53 0.34
CA LEU A 333 -14.77 -3.07 1.67
C LEU A 333 -15.68 -3.70 2.73
N ASP A 334 -16.99 -3.74 2.47
CA ASP A 334 -17.96 -4.42 3.34
C ASP A 334 -17.63 -5.89 3.51
N ASN A 335 -17.39 -6.59 2.40
CA ASN A 335 -17.05 -8.00 2.42
C ASN A 335 -15.71 -8.27 3.14
N TYR A 336 -14.71 -7.42 2.92
CA TYR A 336 -13.38 -7.55 3.52
C TYR A 336 -13.44 -7.36 5.05
N MET A 337 -14.10 -6.29 5.49
CA MET A 337 -14.28 -5.94 6.90
C MET A 337 -15.09 -7.00 7.64
N MET A 338 -16.26 -7.37 7.11
CA MET A 338 -17.18 -8.31 7.80
C MET A 338 -16.70 -9.77 7.75
N GLY A 339 -15.90 -10.12 6.74
CA GLY A 339 -15.40 -11.47 6.51
C GLY A 339 -13.93 -11.63 6.92
N PRO A 340 -12.98 -11.61 5.97
CA PRO A 340 -11.57 -11.95 6.21
C PRO A 340 -10.93 -11.24 7.40
N LEU A 341 -11.08 -9.92 7.51
CA LEU A 341 -10.46 -9.14 8.58
C LEU A 341 -11.08 -9.45 9.95
N ALA A 342 -12.40 -9.44 10.05
CA ALA A 342 -13.08 -9.79 11.31
C ALA A 342 -12.81 -11.24 11.73
N ASN A 343 -12.73 -12.17 10.78
CA ASN A 343 -12.37 -13.57 11.04
C ASN A 343 -10.94 -13.70 11.58
N GLN A 344 -9.99 -12.96 11.01
CA GLN A 344 -8.60 -12.96 11.48
C GLN A 344 -8.51 -12.36 12.90
N GLN A 345 -9.14 -11.21 13.16
CA GLN A 345 -9.16 -10.60 14.50
C GLN A 345 -9.73 -11.55 15.57
N ARG A 346 -10.87 -12.20 15.29
CA ARG A 346 -11.50 -13.16 16.21
C ARG A 346 -10.67 -14.43 16.39
N GLY A 347 -9.95 -14.85 15.35
CA GLY A 347 -9.06 -16.01 15.40
C GLY A 347 -7.80 -15.77 16.22
N GLU A 348 -7.32 -14.53 16.27
CA GLU A 348 -6.10 -14.16 17.00
C GLU A 348 -6.37 -13.67 18.42
N ARG A 349 -7.35 -12.78 18.60
CA ARG A 349 -7.66 -12.12 19.88
C ARG A 349 -9.16 -11.83 19.99
N PHE A 350 -9.55 -10.57 19.86
CA PHE A 350 -10.90 -10.03 19.96
C PHE A 350 -11.02 -8.83 19.01
N ILE A 351 -12.24 -8.34 18.81
CA ILE A 351 -12.50 -7.07 18.10
C ILE A 351 -12.75 -6.02 19.16
N ALA A 352 -11.95 -4.95 19.18
CA ALA A 352 -12.13 -3.85 20.12
C ALA A 352 -13.49 -3.16 19.91
N PRO A 353 -14.11 -2.60 20.95
CA PRO A 353 -15.36 -1.84 20.79
C PRO A 353 -15.23 -0.68 19.80
N GLU A 354 -14.15 0.08 19.89
CA GLU A 354 -13.82 1.18 18.98
C GLU A 354 -12.74 0.72 17.98
N VAL A 355 -13.11 0.64 16.71
CA VAL A 355 -12.18 0.25 15.65
C VAL A 355 -12.00 1.39 14.65
N THR A 356 -10.73 1.66 14.34
CA THR A 356 -10.34 2.46 13.19
C THR A 356 -9.73 1.54 12.14
N PHE A 357 -10.12 1.68 10.87
CA PHE A 357 -9.53 1.00 9.74
C PHE A 357 -8.86 2.02 8.82
N VAL A 358 -7.56 1.83 8.57
CA VAL A 358 -6.73 2.66 7.71
C VAL A 358 -6.32 1.84 6.49
N PHE A 359 -6.56 2.37 5.29
CA PHE A 359 -6.17 1.68 4.05
C PHE A 359 -5.76 2.64 2.93
N GLY A 360 -5.08 2.12 1.92
CA GLY A 360 -4.60 2.86 0.74
C GLY A 360 -5.32 2.43 -0.54
N HIS A 361 -4.54 2.20 -1.61
CA HIS A 361 -4.90 1.53 -2.87
C HIS A 361 -5.73 2.34 -3.88
N THR A 362 -6.62 3.23 -3.43
CA THR A 362 -7.57 3.90 -4.35
C THR A 362 -7.14 5.30 -4.79
N HIS A 363 -6.02 5.78 -4.28
CA HIS A 363 -5.45 7.10 -4.52
C HIS A 363 -6.35 8.31 -4.18
N LYS A 364 -7.49 8.06 -3.51
CA LYS A 364 -8.53 9.04 -3.18
C LYS A 364 -8.69 9.16 -1.67
N PRO A 365 -8.06 10.14 -1.00
CA PRO A 365 -8.09 10.20 0.44
C PRO A 365 -9.49 10.56 0.89
N TYR A 366 -10.00 9.90 1.93
CA TYR A 366 -11.29 10.23 2.53
C TYR A 366 -11.37 9.72 3.96
N VAL A 367 -12.31 10.29 4.72
CA VAL A 367 -12.60 9.90 6.10
C VAL A 367 -14.11 9.69 6.23
N GLU A 368 -14.52 8.54 6.75
CA GLU A 368 -15.92 8.17 6.92
C GLU A 368 -16.13 7.41 8.24
N ILE A 369 -17.38 7.39 8.75
CA ILE A 369 -17.82 6.43 9.75
C ILE A 369 -18.84 5.51 9.10
N LYS A 370 -18.63 4.19 9.21
CA LYS A 370 -19.51 3.20 8.59
C LYS A 370 -19.85 2.06 9.55
N ASP A 371 -21.09 1.59 9.50
CA ASP A 371 -21.53 0.41 10.23
C ASP A 371 -21.10 -0.88 9.52
N PHE A 372 -20.52 -1.81 10.28
CA PHE A 372 -20.19 -3.15 9.80
C PHE A 372 -20.77 -4.22 10.70
N ILE A 373 -21.35 -5.26 10.11
CA ILE A 373 -21.89 -6.39 10.87
C ILE A 373 -20.74 -7.09 11.61
N GLY A 374 -20.94 -7.30 12.91
CA GLY A 374 -19.97 -8.00 13.77
C GLY A 374 -18.94 -7.09 14.43
N TYR A 375 -19.07 -5.77 14.28
CA TYR A 375 -18.39 -4.74 15.06
C TYR A 375 -19.39 -4.12 16.06
N ALA A 376 -18.91 -3.72 17.25
CA ALA A 376 -19.78 -3.24 18.32
C ALA A 376 -20.31 -1.83 18.05
N ASN A 377 -19.43 -0.96 17.56
CA ASN A 377 -19.70 0.43 17.20
C ASN A 377 -19.41 0.65 15.71
N PRO A 378 -19.93 1.74 15.11
CA PRO A 378 -19.51 2.16 13.78
C PRO A 378 -17.99 2.30 13.69
N VAL A 379 -17.40 1.84 12.60
CA VAL A 379 -15.94 1.85 12.38
C VAL A 379 -15.54 3.17 11.72
N ALA A 380 -14.49 3.79 12.23
CA ALA A 380 -13.88 4.94 11.58
C ALA A 380 -12.97 4.47 10.44
N ILE A 381 -13.17 4.99 9.23
CA ILE A 381 -12.43 4.60 8.03
C ILE A 381 -11.59 5.77 7.56
N TYR A 382 -10.31 5.50 7.31
CA TYR A 382 -9.36 6.46 6.76
C TYR A 382 -8.74 5.84 5.51
N ASN A 383 -8.95 6.48 4.37
CA ASN A 383 -8.21 6.19 3.16
C ASN A 383 -7.07 7.21 3.01
N THR A 384 -5.84 6.73 2.91
CA THR A 384 -4.64 7.57 2.83
C THR A 384 -4.48 8.28 1.49
N GLY A 385 -5.18 7.85 0.45
CA GLY A 385 -5.04 8.37 -0.90
C GLY A 385 -3.78 7.82 -1.57
N GLY A 386 -3.15 8.62 -2.42
CA GLY A 386 -1.91 8.27 -3.12
C GLY A 386 -1.17 9.48 -3.62
N TRP A 387 0.12 9.29 -3.90
CA TRP A 387 1.04 10.37 -4.24
C TRP A 387 1.38 10.38 -5.74
N ILE A 388 0.48 9.86 -6.58
CA ILE A 388 0.68 9.66 -8.02
C ILE A 388 -0.22 10.60 -8.82
N VAL A 389 0.26 11.03 -10.00
CA VAL A 389 -0.50 11.77 -11.01
C VAL A 389 -0.89 10.83 -12.14
N GLU A 390 -2.08 10.22 -12.04
CA GLU A 390 -2.50 9.13 -12.94
C GLU A 390 -3.05 9.61 -14.29
N THR A 391 -3.55 10.85 -14.35
CA THR A 391 -4.28 11.35 -15.52
C THR A 391 -3.83 12.75 -15.91
N VAL A 392 -3.83 13.03 -17.22
CA VAL A 392 -3.56 14.38 -17.74
C VAL A 392 -4.66 15.36 -17.30
N GLU A 393 -5.91 14.91 -17.34
CA GLU A 393 -7.02 15.65 -16.75
C GLU A 393 -7.06 15.40 -15.24
N ARG A 394 -6.92 16.47 -14.45
CA ARG A 394 -6.91 16.38 -12.99
C ARG A 394 -8.22 15.85 -12.42
N ASN A 395 -8.11 14.97 -11.41
CA ASN A 395 -9.26 14.41 -10.68
C ASN A 395 -9.29 14.95 -9.25
N THR A 396 -10.33 15.71 -8.90
CA THR A 396 -10.43 16.36 -7.58
C THR A 396 -10.57 15.40 -6.39
N GLN A 397 -10.83 14.12 -6.66
CA GLN A 397 -10.81 13.10 -5.62
C GLN A 397 -9.41 12.57 -5.34
N HIS A 398 -8.47 12.68 -6.28
CA HIS A 398 -7.10 12.18 -6.10
C HIS A 398 -6.30 13.10 -5.19
N GLY A 399 -5.44 12.52 -4.36
CA GLY A 399 -4.63 13.26 -3.41
C GLY A 399 -3.92 12.37 -2.41
N GLY A 400 -3.02 12.95 -1.64
CA GLY A 400 -2.26 12.25 -0.62
C GLY A 400 -2.56 12.79 0.78
N SER A 401 -2.71 11.88 1.74
CA SER A 401 -2.85 12.21 3.16
C SER A 401 -1.88 11.40 4.01
N ILE A 402 -1.59 11.93 5.19
CA ILE A 402 -0.77 11.29 6.20
C ILE A 402 -1.67 10.99 7.40
N VAL A 403 -1.77 9.73 7.79
CA VAL A 403 -2.54 9.36 8.97
C VAL A 403 -1.65 9.43 10.21
N LEU A 404 -2.07 10.23 11.19
CA LEU A 404 -1.36 10.40 12.47
C LEU A 404 -2.18 9.78 13.59
N ILE A 405 -1.51 9.09 14.52
CA ILE A 405 -2.16 8.37 15.62
C ILE A 405 -1.42 8.69 16.92
N ASP A 406 -2.17 9.06 17.96
CA ASP A 406 -1.62 9.34 19.29
C ASP A 406 -1.54 8.11 20.20
N GLU A 407 -1.05 8.30 21.42
CA GLU A 407 -0.93 7.23 22.44
C GLU A 407 -2.26 6.62 22.87
N ALA A 408 -3.38 7.35 22.73
CA ALA A 408 -4.71 6.86 23.04
C ALA A 408 -5.38 6.23 21.81
N LEU A 409 -4.60 5.97 20.76
CA LEU A 409 -5.07 5.50 19.46
C LEU A 409 -6.15 6.40 18.84
N THR A 410 -6.10 7.69 19.14
CA THR A 410 -6.91 8.70 18.44
C THR A 410 -6.29 8.94 17.07
N THR A 411 -7.07 8.75 16.01
CA THR A 411 -6.59 8.79 14.62
C THR A 411 -7.09 10.04 13.91
N LEU A 412 -6.23 10.68 13.14
CA LEU A 412 -6.59 11.77 12.24
C LEU A 412 -5.93 11.61 10.88
N SER A 413 -6.56 12.19 9.86
CA SER A 413 -5.98 12.39 8.53
C SER A 413 -5.45 13.82 8.44
N LEU A 414 -4.18 13.96 8.06
CA LEU A 414 -3.63 15.20 7.54
C LEU A 414 -3.67 15.09 6.02
N ASP A 415 -4.74 15.58 5.41
CA ASP A 415 -4.84 15.68 3.95
C ASP A 415 -3.79 16.71 3.53
N VAL A 416 -2.77 16.31 2.78
CA VAL A 416 -1.66 17.20 2.39
C VAL A 416 -1.95 17.88 1.06
N TYR A 417 -2.57 17.13 0.13
CA TYR A 417 -3.06 17.71 -1.11
C TYR A 417 -4.25 16.94 -1.66
N ARG A 418 -4.98 17.62 -2.53
CA ARG A 418 -5.92 17.06 -3.49
C ARG A 418 -5.67 17.73 -4.83
N GLU A 419 -5.78 16.99 -5.93
CA GLU A 419 -5.69 17.64 -7.23
C GLU A 419 -6.84 18.63 -7.37
N SER A 420 -6.57 19.76 -8.02
CA SER A 420 -7.58 20.79 -8.26
C SER A 420 -7.37 21.36 -9.65
N LYS A 421 -8.47 21.70 -10.34
CA LYS A 421 -8.39 22.39 -11.64
C LYS A 421 -7.82 23.81 -11.51
N MET A 422 -7.90 24.41 -10.34
CA MET A 422 -7.35 25.73 -10.07
C MET A 422 -6.30 25.65 -8.96
N ARG A 423 -5.20 26.38 -9.12
CA ARG A 423 -4.30 26.65 -7.99
C ARG A 423 -5.07 27.48 -6.97
N SER A 424 -5.39 26.86 -5.84
CA SER A 424 -5.96 27.52 -4.65
C SER A 424 -4.93 27.40 -3.53
N GLY A 425 -4.98 28.30 -2.52
CA GLY A 425 -4.05 28.26 -1.37
C GLY A 425 -4.12 26.95 -0.56
N SER A 426 -3.42 26.88 0.59
CA SER A 426 -3.22 25.64 1.39
C SER A 426 -4.27 24.56 1.18
N LEU A 427 -3.83 23.42 0.66
CA LEU A 427 -4.64 22.22 0.53
C LEU A 427 -4.59 21.36 1.80
N VAL A 428 -3.86 21.82 2.82
CA VAL A 428 -3.59 21.04 4.02
C VAL A 428 -4.77 21.14 4.97
N GLU A 429 -5.40 20.00 5.25
CA GLU A 429 -6.56 19.91 6.13
C GLU A 429 -6.42 18.81 7.18
N VAL A 430 -6.77 19.12 8.42
CA VAL A 430 -6.86 18.14 9.51
C VAL A 430 -8.29 17.64 9.62
N ARG A 431 -8.49 16.34 9.35
CA ARG A 431 -9.79 15.65 9.39
C ARG A 431 -9.79 14.50 10.39
N GLU A 432 -10.90 14.36 11.10
CA GLU A 432 -11.18 13.25 12.00
C GLU A 432 -12.57 12.69 11.68
N ALA A 433 -12.73 11.38 11.89
CA ALA A 433 -14.03 10.73 11.79
C ALA A 433 -14.99 11.28 12.85
N GLY A 434 -16.25 11.55 12.48
CA GLY A 434 -17.28 12.01 13.44
C GLY A 434 -17.53 13.52 13.51
N GLY A 435 -16.90 14.31 12.63
CA GLY A 435 -17.30 15.71 12.35
C GLY A 435 -16.81 16.76 13.34
N GLY A 436 -16.07 16.38 14.39
CA GLY A 436 -15.43 17.30 15.34
C GLY A 436 -14.03 16.85 15.70
N LEU A 437 -13.12 17.80 15.97
CA LEU A 437 -11.76 17.48 16.35
C LEU A 437 -11.63 17.15 17.85
N SER A 438 -10.95 16.05 18.12
CA SER A 438 -10.41 15.66 19.42
C SER A 438 -9.38 16.69 19.95
N ALA A 439 -8.88 16.49 21.17
CA ALA A 439 -7.77 17.28 21.69
C ALA A 439 -6.51 17.12 20.83
N PHE A 440 -6.26 15.91 20.33
CA PHE A 440 -5.15 15.61 19.43
C PHE A 440 -5.31 16.33 18.10
N GLY A 441 -6.48 16.25 17.45
CA GLY A 441 -6.75 16.98 16.21
C GLY A 441 -6.64 18.48 16.35
N LYS A 442 -7.12 19.06 17.46
CA LYS A 442 -6.99 20.51 17.73
C LYS A 442 -5.53 20.92 17.87
N ARG A 443 -4.71 20.09 18.53
CA ARG A 443 -3.26 20.31 18.64
C ARG A 443 -2.59 20.30 17.27
N ILE A 444 -2.83 19.26 16.47
CA ILE A 444 -2.22 19.15 15.12
C ILE A 444 -2.68 20.31 14.23
N ARG A 445 -3.97 20.66 14.24
CA ARG A 445 -4.47 21.83 13.51
C ARG A 445 -3.78 23.11 13.96
N GLY A 446 -3.61 23.32 15.26
CA GLY A 446 -2.89 24.48 15.79
C GLY A 446 -1.46 24.58 15.26
N ILE A 447 -0.73 23.46 15.20
CA ILE A 447 0.64 23.43 14.65
C ILE A 447 0.63 23.75 13.14
N VAL A 448 -0.30 23.17 12.38
CA VAL A 448 -0.45 23.45 10.94
C VAL A 448 -0.81 24.92 10.68
N ASP A 449 -1.70 25.50 11.50
CA ASP A 449 -2.11 26.89 11.40
C ASP A 449 -0.97 27.86 11.78
N ASP A 450 -0.17 27.52 12.80
CA ASP A 450 1.00 28.31 13.22
C ASP A 450 2.09 28.32 12.13
N GLU A 451 2.29 27.19 11.45
CA GLU A 451 3.27 27.03 10.37
C GLU A 451 2.64 27.17 8.96
N LYS A 452 1.54 27.93 8.84
CA LYS A 452 0.77 28.03 7.58
C LYS A 452 1.62 28.37 6.36
N MET A 453 2.60 29.26 6.49
CA MET A 453 3.49 29.65 5.38
C MET A 453 4.28 28.46 4.82
N PHE A 454 4.70 27.54 5.69
CA PHE A 454 5.40 26.33 5.27
C PHE A 454 4.46 25.40 4.48
N TRP A 455 3.28 25.13 5.02
CA TRP A 455 2.27 24.25 4.40
C TRP A 455 1.71 24.81 3.07
N ASP A 456 1.55 26.13 2.97
CA ASP A 456 1.24 26.82 1.71
C ASP A 456 2.37 26.59 0.69
N GLY A 457 3.64 26.72 1.11
CA GLY A 457 4.79 26.47 0.26
C GLY A 457 4.97 25.00 -0.17
N LEU A 458 4.52 24.04 0.65
CA LEU A 458 4.43 22.63 0.25
C LEU A 458 3.33 22.44 -0.81
N SER A 459 2.15 23.02 -0.60
CA SER A 459 1.05 22.94 -1.56
C SER A 459 1.45 23.49 -2.94
N GLU A 460 2.14 24.64 -3.00
CA GLU A 460 2.65 25.19 -4.26
C GLU A 460 3.66 24.27 -4.95
N THR A 461 4.56 23.65 -4.17
CA THR A 461 5.53 22.69 -4.70
C THR A 461 4.83 21.47 -5.30
N ILE A 462 3.79 20.97 -4.64
CA ILE A 462 2.96 19.87 -5.15
C ILE A 462 2.28 20.27 -6.46
N PHE A 463 1.70 21.47 -6.55
CA PHE A 463 1.08 21.93 -7.79
C PHE A 463 2.06 22.01 -8.96
N ASP A 464 3.28 22.52 -8.72
CA ASP A 464 4.32 22.57 -9.74
C ASP A 464 4.72 21.17 -10.22
N GLU A 465 4.86 20.22 -9.28
CA GLU A 465 5.21 18.82 -9.57
C GLU A 465 4.07 18.05 -10.26
N ILE A 466 2.80 18.36 -9.97
CA ILE A 466 1.64 17.84 -10.70
C ILE A 466 1.65 18.34 -12.15
N ASP A 467 1.86 19.65 -12.35
CA ASP A 467 1.94 20.24 -13.69
C ASP A 467 3.07 19.62 -14.53
N LEU A 468 4.21 19.36 -13.89
CA LEU A 468 5.36 18.70 -14.49
C LEU A 468 5.01 17.28 -14.98
N ARG A 469 4.41 16.46 -14.10
CA ARG A 469 4.02 15.07 -14.42
C ARG A 469 2.92 14.99 -15.46
N ALA A 470 1.89 15.84 -15.37
CA ALA A 470 0.83 15.89 -16.37
C ALA A 470 1.38 16.20 -17.78
N LYS A 471 2.39 17.09 -17.90
CA LYS A 471 3.09 17.35 -19.17
C LYS A 471 3.92 16.16 -19.64
N ALA A 472 4.62 15.47 -18.74
CA ALA A 472 5.36 14.25 -19.07
C ALA A 472 4.42 13.16 -19.58
N LEU A 473 3.32 12.91 -18.86
CA LEU A 473 2.27 11.96 -19.23
C LEU A 473 1.64 12.31 -20.59
N SER A 474 1.27 13.57 -20.82
CA SER A 474 0.72 14.02 -22.11
C SER A 474 1.66 13.75 -23.29
N ARG A 475 2.98 13.93 -23.09
CA ARG A 475 4.00 13.58 -24.09
C ARG A 475 4.07 12.07 -24.32
N ARG A 476 4.02 11.26 -23.26
CA ARG A 476 4.07 9.78 -23.30
C ARG A 476 2.89 9.20 -24.09
N ILE A 477 1.68 9.70 -23.85
CA ILE A 477 0.44 9.18 -24.46
C ILE A 477 0.05 9.86 -25.77
N GLY A 478 0.78 10.89 -26.22
CA GLY A 478 0.49 11.63 -27.45
C GLY A 478 -0.79 12.47 -27.42
N ALA A 479 -1.26 12.84 -26.22
CA ALA A 479 -2.40 13.73 -26.03
C ALA A 479 -1.98 15.21 -26.23
N PRO A 480 -2.87 16.09 -26.73
CA PRO A 480 -2.60 17.52 -26.74
C PRO A 480 -2.51 18.04 -25.31
N ALA A 481 -1.39 18.71 -25.00
CA ALA A 481 -1.08 19.31 -23.70
C ALA A 481 -2.01 20.47 -23.31
#